data_AF-A0A415L5Y1-F1
#
_entry.id   AF-A0A415L5Y1-F1
#
_cell.length_a   1.000
_cell.length_b   1.000
_cell.length_c   1.000
_cell.angle_alpha   90.00
_cell.angle_beta   90.00
_cell.angle_gamma   90.00
#
_symmetry.space_group_name_H-M   'P 1'
#
loop_
_entity.id
_entity.type
_entity.pdbx_description
1 polymer ?
#
loop_
_entity_poly.entity_id
_entity_poly.type
_entity_poly.pdbx_seq_one_letter_code
_entity_poly.pdbx_strand_id
1 'polypeptide(L)'
;MKKKVMLGVIAAMVVSMSATVFAGPSIGQIIPEEPQIVSTNVPEGAKLVVSTIDVTDEKSLDNHTSNENVKTLLKTVNDEETKPTIEAVKEVLKEMNVEDVTNVETKSGEKVDLTEYKFTTPFIDLAEQIGDEITYKTNGDLEVKVKIDAAKEKKAEDLLLMLVDPETGKVVFITIDEIDPVTGELKVTLPFLGAITLLDKSAVDENEIETQTTDAGAADTETAAE
;
A
#
# COMPACT_ATOMS: atom_id res chain seq x y z
N MET A 1 1.84 62.28 52.96
CA MET A 1 1.56 62.00 51.53
C MET A 1 2.66 62.61 50.66
N LYS A 2 3.10 61.83 49.67
CA LYS A 2 3.80 62.20 48.42
C LYS A 2 5.20 62.83 48.51
N LYS A 3 6.19 61.96 48.28
CA LYS A 3 7.56 62.30 47.89
C LYS A 3 7.80 61.69 46.51
N LYS A 4 8.31 62.51 45.59
CA LYS A 4 9.41 62.26 44.64
C LYS A 4 9.15 62.91 43.27
N VAL A 5 9.98 63.90 43.00
CA VAL A 5 10.30 64.44 41.68
C VAL A 5 11.36 63.52 41.07
N MET A 6 11.23 63.19 39.78
CA MET A 6 12.39 62.78 38.97
C MET A 6 12.17 63.25 37.53
N LEU A 7 13.02 64.18 37.10
CA LEU A 7 13.27 64.55 35.72
C LEU A 7 13.97 63.38 34.99
N GLY A 8 13.75 63.24 33.69
CA GLY A 8 14.76 62.58 32.84
C GLY A 8 14.33 62.11 31.45
N VAL A 9 14.51 63.01 30.48
CA VAL A 9 14.98 62.77 29.09
C VAL A 9 13.99 62.23 28.03
N ILE A 10 14.02 62.95 26.92
CA ILE A 10 13.27 62.83 25.66
C ILE A 10 14.11 62.03 24.63
N ALA A 11 13.41 61.42 23.68
CA ALA A 11 13.81 61.01 22.31
C ALA A 11 14.19 59.53 22.08
N ALA A 12 13.31 58.83 21.37
CA ALA A 12 13.61 58.33 20.02
C ALA A 12 12.30 57.89 19.33
N MET A 13 11.93 58.57 18.25
CA MET A 13 11.03 58.00 17.25
C MET A 13 11.72 56.80 16.60
N VAL A 14 11.08 55.63 16.61
CA VAL A 14 11.34 54.59 15.61
C VAL A 14 10.00 54.16 15.05
N VAL A 15 9.81 54.45 13.78
CA VAL A 15 8.75 53.89 12.93
C VAL A 15 9.02 52.38 12.87
N SER A 16 8.32 51.58 13.66
CA SER A 16 8.28 50.15 13.40
C SER A 16 7.22 49.92 12.33
N MET A 17 7.71 49.64 11.13
CA MET A 17 6.94 49.07 10.04
C MET A 17 6.15 47.87 10.58
N SER A 18 4.87 47.82 10.24
CA SER A 18 4.03 46.62 10.37
C SER A 18 4.64 45.51 9.51
N ALA A 19 5.58 44.77 10.09
CA ALA A 19 5.89 43.43 9.62
C ALA A 19 4.69 42.57 10.02
N THR A 20 3.73 42.41 9.10
CA THR A 20 2.95 41.17 9.06
C THR A 20 3.99 40.06 8.97
N VAL A 21 4.25 39.42 10.11
CA VAL A 21 4.89 38.12 10.15
C VAL A 21 3.95 37.22 9.37
N PHE A 22 4.24 37.03 8.08
CA PHE A 22 3.83 35.82 7.40
C PHE A 22 4.52 34.71 8.19
N ALA A 23 3.78 34.12 9.12
CA ALA A 23 4.06 32.77 9.52
C ALA A 23 4.03 31.98 8.21
N GLY A 24 5.21 31.63 7.68
CA GLY A 24 5.31 30.55 6.72
C GLY A 24 4.55 29.38 7.32
N PRO A 25 3.77 28.63 6.53
CA PRO A 25 2.97 27.54 7.06
C PRO A 25 3.90 26.68 7.91
N SER A 26 3.51 26.49 9.16
CA SER A 26 4.20 25.60 10.08
C SER A 26 4.46 24.32 9.30
N ILE A 27 5.72 23.89 9.20
CA ILE A 27 6.06 22.53 8.78
C ILE A 27 5.50 21.65 9.89
N GLY A 28 4.19 21.42 9.83
CA GLY A 28 3.54 20.31 10.46
C GLY A 28 4.21 19.08 9.88
N GLN A 29 4.56 18.15 10.75
CA GLN A 29 4.91 16.79 10.37
C GLN A 29 4.01 16.39 9.21
N ILE A 30 4.66 16.00 8.11
CA ILE A 30 4.01 15.31 7.01
C ILE A 30 3.52 14.01 7.65
N ILE A 31 2.31 14.03 8.19
CA ILE A 31 1.54 12.83 8.39
C ILE A 31 1.41 12.30 6.96
N PRO A 32 1.87 11.09 6.62
CA PRO A 32 1.45 10.50 5.35
C PRO A 32 -0.07 10.57 5.37
N GLU A 33 -0.67 11.40 4.50
CA GLU A 33 -2.11 11.55 4.46
C GLU A 33 -2.69 10.15 4.35
N GLU A 34 -3.42 9.71 5.37
CA GLU A 34 -4.18 8.46 5.33
C GLU A 34 -4.92 8.43 3.98
N PRO A 35 -4.85 7.33 3.21
CA PRO A 35 -5.46 7.28 1.90
C PRO A 35 -6.89 7.82 1.95
N GLN A 36 -7.15 8.89 1.22
CA GLN A 36 -8.46 9.53 1.24
C GLN A 36 -9.40 8.77 0.31
N ILE A 37 -10.45 8.23 0.91
CA ILE A 37 -11.41 7.40 0.20
C ILE A 37 -12.60 8.26 -0.21
N VAL A 38 -12.75 8.47 -1.51
CA VAL A 38 -13.96 9.04 -2.12
C VAL A 38 -14.81 7.88 -2.62
N SER A 39 -15.58 7.25 -1.72
CA SER A 39 -16.46 6.13 -2.11
C SER A 39 -17.92 6.60 -2.28
N THR A 40 -18.59 6.02 -3.27
CA THR A 40 -20.00 6.27 -3.60
C THR A 40 -20.96 5.22 -3.02
N ASN A 41 -20.42 4.10 -2.48
CA ASN A 41 -21.20 2.90 -2.15
C ASN A 41 -20.93 2.34 -0.73
N VAL A 42 -20.31 3.11 0.15
CA VAL A 42 -20.14 2.72 1.56
C VAL A 42 -21.50 2.81 2.29
N PRO A 43 -21.89 1.78 3.06
CA PRO A 43 -23.11 1.80 3.86
C PRO A 43 -23.27 3.06 4.73
N GLU A 44 -24.50 3.50 4.95
CA GLU A 44 -24.76 4.68 5.78
C GLU A 44 -24.22 4.48 7.21
N GLY A 45 -23.33 5.38 7.63
CA GLY A 45 -22.67 5.32 8.94
C GLY A 45 -21.34 4.56 8.97
N ALA A 46 -20.96 3.93 7.85
CA ALA A 46 -19.68 3.27 7.71
C ALA A 46 -18.59 4.22 7.17
N LYS A 47 -17.34 3.95 7.53
CA LYS A 47 -16.15 4.66 7.04
C LYS A 47 -15.11 3.64 6.63
N LEU A 48 -14.52 3.80 5.46
CA LEU A 48 -13.35 3.02 5.14
C LEU A 48 -12.14 3.59 5.89
N VAL A 49 -11.35 2.69 6.47
CA VAL A 49 -10.16 3.00 7.26
C VAL A 49 -8.98 2.27 6.66
N VAL A 50 -7.82 2.92 6.71
CA VAL A 50 -6.55 2.33 6.31
C VAL A 50 -5.65 2.29 7.53
N SER A 51 -5.03 1.15 7.76
CA SER A 51 -4.05 0.99 8.83
C SER A 51 -2.79 0.28 8.34
N THR A 52 -1.67 0.58 8.98
CA THR A 52 -0.42 -0.15 8.74
C THR A 52 -0.48 -1.49 9.47
N ILE A 53 -0.05 -2.57 8.82
CA ILE A 53 0.01 -3.89 9.44
C ILE A 53 1.36 -4.03 10.16
N ASP A 54 1.32 -4.12 11.49
CA ASP A 54 2.51 -4.45 12.27
C ASP A 54 2.78 -5.95 12.19
N VAL A 55 3.80 -6.30 11.40
CA VAL A 55 4.27 -7.68 11.18
C VAL A 55 5.32 -8.14 12.20
N THR A 56 5.80 -7.22 13.05
CA THR A 56 6.81 -7.50 14.08
C THR A 56 6.20 -8.01 15.38
N ASP A 57 4.96 -7.60 15.66
CA ASP A 57 4.17 -8.12 16.78
C ASP A 57 3.27 -9.28 16.33
N GLU A 58 3.57 -10.48 16.81
CA GLU A 58 2.82 -11.69 16.51
C GLU A 58 1.35 -11.58 16.94
N LYS A 59 1.05 -10.84 18.02
CA LYS A 59 -0.34 -10.62 18.44
C LYS A 59 -1.12 -9.71 17.50
N SER A 60 -0.48 -8.65 17.01
CA SER A 60 -1.07 -7.78 15.99
C SER A 60 -1.41 -8.59 14.74
N LEU A 61 -0.50 -9.47 14.33
CA LEU A 61 -0.70 -10.32 13.16
C LEU A 61 -1.77 -11.39 13.38
N ASP A 62 -1.85 -12.00 14.56
CA ASP A 62 -2.92 -12.93 14.95
C ASP A 62 -4.30 -12.25 14.99
N ASN A 63 -4.35 -10.97 15.37
CA ASN A 63 -5.59 -10.18 15.34
C ASN A 63 -6.00 -9.83 13.90
N HIS A 64 -5.04 -9.65 13.00
CA HIS A 64 -5.31 -9.35 11.60
C HIS A 64 -5.75 -10.61 10.84
N THR A 65 -5.06 -11.74 10.99
CA THR A 65 -5.37 -12.98 10.27
C THR A 65 -5.06 -14.23 11.09
N SER A 66 -5.90 -15.26 10.94
CA SER A 66 -5.63 -16.61 11.44
C SER A 66 -4.96 -17.52 10.40
N ASN A 67 -4.73 -17.04 9.18
CA ASN A 67 -4.17 -17.82 8.09
C ASN A 67 -2.63 -17.69 8.06
N GLU A 68 -1.92 -18.79 8.33
CA GLU A 68 -0.45 -18.82 8.40
C GLU A 68 0.24 -18.42 7.08
N ASN A 69 -0.38 -18.69 5.93
CA ASN A 69 0.19 -18.31 4.64
C ASN A 69 0.08 -16.80 4.42
N VAL A 70 -1.05 -16.21 4.85
CA VAL A 70 -1.21 -14.75 4.87
C VAL A 70 -0.16 -14.12 5.79
N LYS A 71 0.03 -14.66 7.01
CA LYS A 71 1.07 -14.17 7.93
C LYS A 71 2.46 -14.21 7.30
N THR A 72 2.79 -15.29 6.62
CA THR A 72 4.08 -15.47 5.95
C THR A 72 4.24 -14.46 4.83
N LEU A 73 3.22 -14.31 3.97
CA LEU A 73 3.23 -13.32 2.88
C LEU A 73 3.43 -11.89 3.40
N LEU A 74 2.66 -11.50 4.42
CA LEU A 74 2.74 -10.18 5.04
C LEU A 74 4.13 -9.92 5.62
N LYS A 75 4.70 -10.89 6.35
CA LYS A 75 6.06 -10.79 6.90
C LYS A 75 7.10 -10.63 5.80
N THR A 76 7.03 -11.46 4.76
CA THR A 76 8.00 -11.42 3.65
C THR A 76 7.90 -10.11 2.86
N VAL A 77 6.69 -9.64 2.56
CA VAL A 77 6.49 -8.43 1.73
C VAL A 77 6.77 -7.14 2.51
N ASN A 78 6.46 -7.11 3.81
CA ASN A 78 6.68 -5.93 4.64
C ASN A 78 8.11 -5.86 5.22
N ASP A 79 8.97 -6.85 4.93
CA ASP A 79 10.37 -6.83 5.32
C ASP A 79 11.18 -5.90 4.40
N GLU A 80 11.41 -4.68 4.88
CA GLU A 80 12.17 -3.64 4.18
C GLU A 80 13.63 -4.03 3.89
N GLU A 81 14.24 -4.97 4.63
CA GLU A 81 15.60 -5.43 4.35
C GLU A 81 15.67 -6.26 3.06
N THR A 82 14.58 -6.93 2.71
CA THR A 82 14.60 -7.95 1.64
C THR A 82 14.16 -7.45 0.26
N LYS A 83 13.56 -6.24 0.16
CA LYS A 83 12.99 -5.70 -1.10
C LYS A 83 12.30 -6.79 -1.93
N PRO A 84 11.24 -7.39 -1.38
CA PRO A 84 10.75 -8.68 -1.79
C PRO A 84 10.36 -8.70 -3.28
N THR A 85 10.75 -9.77 -3.96
CA THR A 85 10.42 -10.04 -5.36
C THR A 85 9.30 -11.08 -5.43
N ILE A 86 8.68 -11.21 -6.59
CA ILE A 86 7.63 -12.21 -6.81
C ILE A 86 8.18 -13.64 -6.64
N GLU A 87 9.42 -13.89 -7.04
CA GLU A 87 10.12 -15.16 -6.78
C GLU A 87 10.20 -15.51 -5.29
N ALA A 88 10.43 -14.52 -4.42
CA ALA A 88 10.55 -14.75 -2.98
C ALA A 88 9.23 -15.22 -2.34
N VAL A 89 8.10 -14.82 -2.92
CA VAL A 89 6.76 -15.13 -2.40
C VAL A 89 6.02 -16.17 -3.23
N LYS A 90 6.57 -16.66 -4.34
CA LYS A 90 5.89 -17.58 -5.27
C LYS A 90 5.36 -18.84 -4.60
N GLU A 91 6.14 -19.42 -3.69
CA GLU A 91 5.75 -20.64 -2.96
C GLU A 91 4.56 -20.35 -2.03
N VAL A 92 4.58 -19.21 -1.34
CA VAL A 92 3.49 -18.77 -0.48
C VAL A 92 2.23 -18.48 -1.29
N LEU A 93 2.37 -17.79 -2.43
CA LEU A 93 1.26 -17.51 -3.35
C LEU A 93 0.64 -18.79 -3.89
N LYS A 94 1.44 -19.81 -4.19
CA LYS A 94 0.96 -21.14 -4.62
C LYS A 94 0.16 -21.83 -3.52
N GLU A 95 0.62 -21.79 -2.27
CA GLU A 95 -0.14 -22.29 -1.12
C GLU A 95 -1.45 -21.51 -0.89
N MET A 96 -1.55 -20.29 -1.43
CA MET A 96 -2.75 -19.45 -1.42
C MET A 96 -3.60 -19.58 -2.70
N ASN A 97 -3.36 -20.63 -3.51
CA ASN A 97 -4.06 -20.95 -4.78
C ASN A 97 -3.72 -20.06 -5.99
N VAL A 98 -2.56 -19.40 -5.98
CA VAL A 98 -2.00 -18.74 -7.18
C VAL A 98 -0.96 -19.69 -7.79
N GLU A 99 -1.43 -20.66 -8.60
CA GLU A 99 -0.59 -21.77 -9.07
C GLU A 99 0.46 -21.36 -10.11
N ASP A 100 0.12 -20.40 -10.98
CA ASP A 100 0.97 -19.95 -12.09
C ASP A 100 1.13 -18.43 -12.03
N VAL A 101 2.24 -17.99 -11.44
CA VAL A 101 2.58 -16.57 -11.30
C VAL A 101 2.87 -15.89 -12.65
N THR A 102 3.09 -16.65 -13.73
CA THR A 102 3.34 -16.10 -15.08
C THR A 102 2.07 -15.85 -15.87
N ASN A 103 0.94 -16.40 -15.43
CA ASN A 103 -0.34 -16.30 -16.12
C ASN A 103 -1.50 -16.21 -15.12
N VAL A 104 -1.45 -15.15 -14.32
CA VAL A 104 -2.45 -14.86 -13.29
C VAL A 104 -3.63 -14.12 -13.91
N GLU A 105 -4.84 -14.58 -13.60
CA GLU A 105 -6.07 -13.92 -14.02
C GLU A 105 -6.43 -12.82 -13.00
N THR A 106 -6.54 -11.58 -13.47
CA THR A 106 -7.01 -10.45 -12.66
C THR A 106 -8.52 -10.51 -12.47
N LYS A 107 -9.04 -9.66 -11.58
CA LYS A 107 -10.48 -9.46 -11.41
C LYS A 107 -11.22 -9.15 -12.72
N SER A 108 -10.58 -8.45 -13.65
CA SER A 108 -11.18 -8.09 -14.95
C SER A 108 -11.14 -9.24 -15.98
N GLY A 109 -10.48 -10.36 -15.66
CA GLY A 109 -10.25 -11.49 -16.57
C GLY A 109 -9.00 -11.31 -17.45
N GLU A 110 -8.22 -10.25 -17.22
CA GLU A 110 -6.95 -10.05 -17.91
C GLU A 110 -5.88 -11.00 -17.37
N LYS A 111 -4.98 -11.45 -18.25
CA LYS A 111 -3.87 -12.33 -17.87
C LYS A 111 -2.59 -11.52 -17.77
N VAL A 112 -1.93 -11.62 -16.63
CA VAL A 112 -0.69 -10.90 -16.31
C VAL A 112 0.38 -11.86 -15.84
N ASP A 113 1.61 -11.56 -16.23
CA ASP A 113 2.82 -12.21 -15.73
C ASP A 113 3.35 -11.41 -14.54
N LEU A 114 3.23 -11.96 -13.33
CA LEU A 114 3.70 -11.30 -12.11
C LEU A 114 5.22 -11.20 -12.05
N THR A 115 5.98 -12.04 -12.76
CA THR A 115 7.46 -11.98 -12.76
C THR A 115 7.99 -10.67 -13.34
N GLU A 116 7.17 -9.99 -14.14
CA GLU A 116 7.43 -8.67 -14.67
C GLU A 116 7.16 -7.55 -13.65
N TYR A 117 6.69 -7.86 -12.44
CA TYR A 117 6.34 -6.88 -11.41
C TYR A 117 7.20 -7.01 -10.14
N LYS A 118 7.32 -5.89 -9.42
CA LYS A 118 7.96 -5.83 -8.10
C LYS A 118 7.05 -5.17 -7.07
N PHE A 119 7.12 -5.61 -5.82
CA PHE A 119 6.45 -4.91 -4.72
C PHE A 119 7.11 -3.55 -4.51
N THR A 120 6.30 -2.49 -4.54
CA THR A 120 6.77 -1.11 -4.32
C THR A 120 6.33 -0.53 -2.99
N THR A 121 5.36 -1.18 -2.35
CA THR A 121 4.84 -0.80 -1.04
C THR A 121 4.74 -2.01 -0.13
N PRO A 122 4.86 -1.82 1.20
CA PRO A 122 4.40 -2.84 2.14
C PRO A 122 2.88 -3.01 2.05
N PHE A 123 2.37 -4.12 2.58
CA PHE A 123 0.94 -4.30 2.77
C PHE A 123 0.40 -3.31 3.80
N ILE A 124 -0.69 -2.68 3.43
CA ILE A 124 -1.56 -1.89 4.31
C ILE A 124 -2.91 -2.60 4.42
N ASP A 125 -3.54 -2.47 5.57
CA ASP A 125 -4.87 -3.02 5.80
C ASP A 125 -5.92 -1.98 5.43
N LEU A 126 -6.87 -2.39 4.61
CA LEU A 126 -8.05 -1.61 4.25
C LEU A 126 -9.26 -2.32 4.82
N ALA A 127 -10.05 -1.62 5.63
CA ALA A 127 -11.24 -2.19 6.27
C ALA A 127 -12.38 -1.17 6.32
N GLU A 128 -13.59 -1.65 6.60
CA GLU A 128 -14.76 -0.81 6.85
C GLU A 128 -15.03 -0.75 8.36
N GLN A 129 -15.08 0.46 8.89
CA GLN A 129 -15.42 0.74 10.28
C GLN A 129 -16.87 1.21 10.40
N ILE A 130 -17.67 0.49 11.19
CA ILE A 130 -19.05 0.82 11.52
C ILE A 130 -19.15 1.01 13.03
N GLY A 131 -19.13 2.26 13.49
CA GLY A 131 -19.01 2.55 14.92
C GLY A 131 -17.64 2.11 15.45
N ASP A 132 -17.60 1.15 16.38
CA ASP A 132 -16.37 0.57 16.95
C ASP A 132 -16.01 -0.80 16.32
N GLU A 133 -16.81 -1.29 15.38
CA GLU A 133 -16.60 -2.58 14.71
C GLU A 133 -15.84 -2.41 13.39
N ILE A 134 -14.87 -3.28 13.14
CA ILE A 134 -14.10 -3.37 11.90
C ILE A 134 -14.60 -4.59 11.12
N THR A 135 -14.91 -4.43 9.84
CA THR A 135 -15.32 -5.49 8.94
C THR A 135 -14.60 -5.44 7.60
N TYR A 136 -14.34 -6.60 7.03
CA TYR A 136 -13.76 -6.76 5.69
C TYR A 136 -14.79 -7.11 4.62
N LYS A 137 -16.05 -7.28 5.04
CA LYS A 137 -17.15 -7.73 4.18
C LYS A 137 -17.79 -6.55 3.49
N THR A 138 -17.76 -6.57 2.17
CA THR A 138 -18.47 -5.59 1.34
C THR A 138 -19.74 -6.20 0.76
N ASN A 139 -20.76 -5.36 0.57
CA ASN A 139 -21.96 -5.74 -0.17
C ASN A 139 -21.71 -5.60 -1.68
N GLY A 140 -20.85 -6.48 -2.21
CA GLY A 140 -20.43 -6.48 -3.61
C GLY A 140 -19.16 -5.66 -3.86
N ASP A 141 -18.94 -5.34 -5.13
CA ASP A 141 -17.77 -4.60 -5.58
C ASP A 141 -17.81 -3.15 -5.07
N LEU A 142 -16.69 -2.70 -4.52
CA LEU A 142 -16.53 -1.37 -3.96
C LEU A 142 -15.53 -0.56 -4.79
N GLU A 143 -16.04 0.49 -5.42
CA GLU A 143 -15.18 1.49 -6.07
C GLU A 143 -14.58 2.39 -4.99
N VAL A 144 -13.25 2.41 -4.93
CA VAL A 144 -12.49 3.21 -3.98
C VAL A 144 -11.41 4.01 -4.69
N LYS A 145 -11.08 5.13 -4.07
CA LYS A 145 -9.89 5.91 -4.42
C LYS A 145 -8.86 5.72 -3.31
N VAL A 146 -7.66 5.30 -3.69
CA VAL A 146 -6.55 5.05 -2.77
C VAL A 146 -5.37 5.91 -3.22
N LYS A 147 -4.86 6.75 -2.34
CA LYS A 147 -3.67 7.55 -2.62
C LYS A 147 -2.43 6.78 -2.18
N ILE A 148 -1.56 6.44 -3.14
CA ILE A 148 -0.30 5.74 -2.91
C ILE A 148 0.84 6.56 -3.52
N ASP A 149 1.76 7.04 -2.68
CA ASP A 149 2.86 7.90 -3.14
C ASP A 149 3.78 7.21 -4.15
N ALA A 150 4.00 5.90 -4.03
CA ALA A 150 4.79 5.10 -4.97
C ALA A 150 4.19 5.04 -6.39
N ALA A 151 2.89 5.34 -6.54
CA ALA A 151 2.22 5.38 -7.83
C ALA A 151 2.43 6.70 -8.59
N LYS A 152 3.02 7.73 -7.95
CA LYS A 152 3.31 9.00 -8.63
C LYS A 152 4.22 8.79 -9.83
N GLU A 153 3.96 9.53 -10.89
CA GLU A 153 4.69 9.48 -12.17
C GLU A 153 4.58 8.14 -12.91
N LYS A 154 3.75 7.19 -12.43
CA LYS A 154 3.52 5.88 -13.05
C LYS A 154 2.27 5.88 -13.93
N LYS A 155 2.15 4.85 -14.77
CA LYS A 155 0.97 4.61 -15.61
C LYS A 155 0.12 3.51 -15.01
N ALA A 156 -1.20 3.60 -15.17
CA ALA A 156 -2.13 2.58 -14.69
C ALA A 156 -1.83 1.17 -15.22
N GLU A 157 -1.39 1.07 -16.49
CA GLU A 157 -1.03 -0.18 -17.17
C GLU A 157 0.22 -0.87 -16.59
N ASP A 158 1.12 -0.09 -16.00
CA ASP A 158 2.35 -0.60 -15.37
C ASP A 158 2.13 -1.00 -13.91
N LEU A 159 0.94 -0.73 -13.36
CA LEU A 159 0.61 -0.95 -11.96
C LEU A 159 -0.42 -2.06 -11.78
N LEU A 160 -0.26 -2.82 -10.70
CA LEU A 160 -1.19 -3.87 -10.32
C LEU A 160 -1.37 -3.83 -8.80
N LEU A 161 -2.60 -3.92 -8.30
CA LEU A 161 -2.86 -4.11 -6.88
C LEU A 161 -3.01 -5.60 -6.59
N MET A 162 -2.32 -6.07 -5.56
CA MET A 162 -2.61 -7.36 -4.93
C MET A 162 -3.44 -7.10 -3.68
N LEU A 163 -4.60 -7.74 -3.61
CA LEU A 163 -5.51 -7.73 -2.47
C LEU A 163 -5.58 -9.14 -1.87
N VAL A 164 -5.43 -9.22 -0.56
CA VAL A 164 -5.44 -10.47 0.19
C VAL A 164 -6.53 -10.42 1.25
N ASP A 165 -7.41 -11.41 1.24
CA ASP A 165 -8.45 -11.58 2.25
C ASP A 165 -7.82 -12.10 3.55
N PRO A 166 -7.91 -11.36 4.66
CA PRO A 166 -7.30 -11.78 5.93
C PRO A 166 -8.02 -12.98 6.57
N GLU A 167 -9.30 -13.22 6.27
CA GLU A 167 -10.05 -14.35 6.82
C GLU A 167 -9.81 -15.63 6.01
N THR A 168 -9.89 -15.52 4.67
CA THR A 168 -9.86 -16.70 3.79
C THR A 168 -8.49 -16.98 3.17
N GLY A 169 -7.59 -15.99 3.14
CA GLY A 169 -6.33 -16.06 2.40
C GLY A 169 -6.50 -16.00 0.89
N LYS A 170 -7.69 -15.63 0.39
CA LYS A 170 -7.92 -15.44 -1.04
C LYS A 170 -7.11 -14.25 -1.55
N VAL A 171 -6.31 -14.49 -2.59
CA VAL A 171 -5.56 -13.45 -3.30
C VAL A 171 -6.34 -13.04 -4.55
N VAL A 172 -6.45 -11.73 -4.80
CA VAL A 172 -7.01 -11.16 -6.02
C VAL A 172 -6.09 -10.08 -6.56
N PHE A 173 -5.88 -10.09 -7.87
CA PHE A 173 -5.10 -9.08 -8.58
C PHE A 173 -6.05 -8.12 -9.29
N ILE A 174 -5.80 -6.82 -9.14
CA ILE A 174 -6.72 -5.76 -9.55
C ILE A 174 -5.93 -4.77 -10.41
N THR A 175 -6.39 -4.62 -11.65
CA THR A 175 -5.90 -3.58 -12.57
C THR A 175 -6.36 -2.21 -12.10
N ILE A 176 -5.55 -1.18 -12.36
CA ILE A 176 -5.91 0.20 -12.00
C ILE A 176 -6.87 0.78 -13.05
N ASP A 177 -8.05 1.25 -12.62
CA ASP A 177 -9.05 1.82 -13.52
C ASP A 177 -8.62 3.23 -13.99
N GLU A 178 -8.20 4.08 -13.06
CA GLU A 178 -7.69 5.43 -13.33
C GLU A 178 -6.55 5.77 -12.35
N ILE A 179 -5.59 6.58 -12.79
CA ILE A 179 -4.53 7.12 -11.94
C ILE A 179 -4.36 8.63 -12.17
N ASP A 180 -4.21 9.37 -11.08
CA ASP A 180 -3.63 10.71 -11.11
C ASP A 180 -2.11 10.60 -10.87
N PRO A 181 -1.27 10.73 -11.90
CA PRO A 181 0.18 10.56 -11.77
C PRO A 181 0.83 11.68 -10.95
N VAL A 182 0.16 12.80 -10.72
CA VAL A 182 0.69 13.90 -9.90
C VAL A 182 0.50 13.62 -8.42
N THR A 183 -0.67 13.12 -8.05
CA THR A 183 -1.04 12.90 -6.65
C THR A 183 -0.80 11.47 -6.18
N GLY A 184 -0.72 10.50 -7.08
CA GLY A 184 -0.68 9.07 -6.78
C GLY A 184 -2.06 8.50 -6.40
N GLU A 185 -3.15 9.20 -6.72
CA GLU A 185 -4.52 8.72 -6.50
C GLU A 185 -4.89 7.65 -7.53
N LEU A 186 -5.17 6.44 -7.04
CA LEU A 186 -5.59 5.27 -7.81
C LEU A 186 -7.09 5.07 -7.64
N LYS A 187 -7.80 4.90 -8.74
CA LYS A 187 -9.19 4.44 -8.75
C LYS A 187 -9.21 2.95 -9.03
N VAL A 188 -9.79 2.17 -8.12
CA VAL A 188 -9.84 0.71 -8.22
C VAL A 188 -11.17 0.15 -7.74
N THR A 189 -11.56 -0.99 -8.31
CA THR A 189 -12.77 -1.71 -7.93
C THR A 189 -12.42 -2.96 -7.12
N LEU A 190 -12.66 -2.92 -5.82
CA LEU A 190 -12.31 -4.00 -4.89
C LEU A 190 -13.48 -4.98 -4.70
N PRO A 191 -13.27 -6.31 -4.84
CA PRO A 191 -14.30 -7.32 -4.57
C PRO A 191 -14.59 -7.53 -3.08
N PHE A 192 -13.63 -7.19 -2.22
CA PHE A 192 -13.69 -7.28 -0.76
C PHE A 192 -12.59 -6.36 -0.19
N LEU A 193 -12.51 -6.27 1.15
CA LEU A 193 -11.49 -5.47 1.85
C LEU A 193 -10.48 -6.40 2.55
N GLY A 194 -9.30 -5.88 2.85
CA GLY A 194 -8.22 -6.65 3.45
C GLY A 194 -6.86 -6.00 3.22
N ALA A 195 -5.82 -6.83 3.24
CA ALA A 195 -4.45 -6.37 3.02
C ALA A 195 -4.22 -6.06 1.53
N ILE A 196 -3.79 -4.84 1.21
CA ILE A 196 -3.46 -4.41 -0.15
C ILE A 196 -2.00 -3.99 -0.27
N THR A 197 -1.41 -4.26 -1.43
CA THR A 197 -0.08 -3.79 -1.81
C THR A 197 -0.02 -3.43 -3.29
N LEU A 198 0.87 -2.50 -3.65
CA LEU A 198 1.11 -2.04 -5.01
C LEU A 198 2.33 -2.73 -5.63
N LEU A 199 2.10 -3.31 -6.81
CA LEU A 199 3.09 -3.87 -7.69
C LEU A 199 3.32 -2.94 -8.88
N ASP A 200 4.59 -2.81 -9.30
CA ASP A 200 5.00 -1.96 -10.41
C ASP A 200 5.91 -2.74 -11.37
N LYS A 201 5.53 -2.73 -12.64
CA LYS A 201 6.28 -3.34 -13.74
C LYS A 201 7.57 -2.58 -14.05
N SER A 202 7.52 -1.25 -13.97
CA SER A 202 8.67 -0.38 -14.26
C SER A 202 9.74 -0.40 -13.16
N ALA A 203 9.46 -1.02 -12.02
CA ALA A 203 10.39 -1.19 -10.91
C ALA A 203 11.26 -2.46 -11.03
N VAL A 204 11.00 -3.32 -12.03
CA VAL A 204 11.85 -4.47 -12.31
C VAL A 204 13.08 -4.02 -13.09
N ASP A 205 14.25 -4.21 -12.49
CA ASP A 205 15.52 -3.96 -13.18
C ASP A 205 15.71 -4.99 -14.30
N GLU A 206 16.17 -4.55 -15.47
CA GLU A 206 16.41 -5.39 -16.66
C GLU A 206 17.31 -6.61 -16.36
N ASN A 207 18.18 -6.49 -15.36
CA ASN A 207 19.11 -7.53 -14.92
C ASN A 207 18.51 -8.54 -13.91
N GLU A 208 17.39 -8.23 -13.25
CA GLU A 208 16.69 -9.17 -12.35
C GLU A 208 15.80 -10.17 -13.12
N ILE A 209 15.47 -9.87 -14.38
CA ILE A 209 14.66 -10.73 -15.26
C ILE A 209 15.45 -11.99 -15.67
N GLU A 210 16.76 -11.87 -15.87
CA GLU A 210 17.62 -12.98 -16.29
C GLU A 210 17.75 -14.08 -15.21
N THR A 211 17.60 -13.75 -13.92
CA THR A 211 17.70 -14.73 -12.83
C THR A 211 16.44 -15.57 -12.60
N GLN A 212 15.29 -15.19 -13.19
CA GLN A 212 14.01 -15.89 -12.99
C GLN A 212 13.75 -17.02 -14.00
N THR A 213 14.60 -17.15 -15.04
CA THR A 213 14.40 -18.13 -16.13
C THR A 213 15.27 -19.38 -16.05
N THR A 214 16.13 -19.53 -15.04
CA THR A 214 17.04 -20.68 -14.93
C THR A 214 16.62 -21.70 -13.87
N ASP A 215 15.49 -22.38 -14.05
CA ASP A 215 15.33 -23.77 -13.54
C ASP A 215 14.31 -24.60 -14.35
N ALA A 216 14.30 -24.42 -15.67
CA ALA A 216 13.53 -25.27 -16.57
C ALA A 216 14.46 -25.88 -17.63
N GLY A 217 15.26 -26.88 -17.24
CA GLY A 217 15.99 -27.65 -18.24
C GLY A 217 17.15 -28.50 -17.72
N ALA A 218 16.85 -29.63 -17.09
CA ALA A 218 17.64 -30.86 -17.23
C ALA A 218 16.83 -32.06 -16.73
N ALA A 219 15.71 -32.35 -17.39
CA ALA A 219 15.23 -33.72 -17.46
C ALA A 219 15.98 -34.41 -18.60
N ASP A 220 17.06 -35.13 -18.27
CA ASP A 220 17.53 -36.21 -19.12
C ASP A 220 17.30 -37.53 -18.39
N THR A 221 16.23 -38.18 -18.83
CA THR A 221 16.00 -39.61 -18.72
C THR A 221 17.18 -40.40 -19.28
N GLU A 222 17.71 -41.36 -18.53
CA GLU A 222 18.16 -42.60 -19.16
C GLU A 222 17.75 -43.82 -18.31
N THR A 223 16.83 -44.58 -18.89
CA THR A 223 16.49 -45.95 -18.53
C THR A 223 17.53 -46.88 -19.14
N ALA A 224 18.09 -47.83 -18.39
CA ALA A 224 18.16 -49.27 -18.74
C ALA A 224 19.21 -50.04 -17.90
N ALA A 225 18.79 -51.23 -17.43
CA ALA A 225 19.49 -52.53 -17.31
C ALA A 225 20.99 -52.55 -16.91
N GLU A 226 21.41 -53.31 -15.90
CA GLU A 226 21.34 -54.78 -15.74
C GLU A 226 21.40 -55.18 -14.25
#